data_AF-A0A6J0P6Z3-F1
#
_entry.id   AF-A0A6J0P6Z3-F1
#
_cell.length_a   1.000
_cell.length_b   1.000
_cell.length_c   1.000
_cell.angle_alpha   90.00
_cell.angle_beta   90.00
_cell.angle_gamma   90.00
#
_symmetry.space_group_name_H-M   'P 1'
#
loop_
_entity.id
_entity.type
_entity.pdbx_description
1 polymer ?
#
loop_
_entity_poly.entity_id
_entity_poly.type
_entity_poly.pdbx_seq_one_letter_code
_entity_poly.pdbx_strand_id
1 'polypeptide(L)'
;MDSVKSFKGYGKVDEAQDLALKKKTRKRLILLTVSGVILVAVIIAAVVGTVVHNKNKNSPEPTPTSPPELSPSTSLKTICSVTRYPESCFNSISKLPSSNTTDPEALFKLSLKVIIDELDGISDLPEKLSKETDDARIKSALRVCGNLIEDALDRLNDTVSAVDDESKKTLNSSTITDLKTWLSATVTDHETCFDAIDELAANKTEYANSTITQQLRSAMSSSTEFTSNSLAIVSKILAAISDFGIPIHGRRRRLLTSQQQQEIPEWARRRLLQTEGLKPDVTVAADGTGDVKTVNEAVAMVPKKSLKMFVIHVKAGRYVENVVMDKGKWNVMIYGDGKDKTIISGGKNFIDGTPTYETATFAIQGKGFIMKDIAIINTSGAAKHQAVAFRSGSDFSVYYQCSFDGFQDTLYPHSNRQFYRNCDVTGTIDFIFGSAAVVFQDCKIMPRQPLGNQFNTITAQGKKDPNQISGMSIQRCSIYANGNVTAPTYLGRPWKEFSTTVIMETEIGPVVKPVGWMAWVSGVDPPASIVYGEYKNTGPGSDVTMRVKWAGYKAVMTADEAAKFTVATLLHGGDWIPATGVTHQLS
;
A
#
# COMPACT_ATOMS: atom_id res chain seq x y z
N MET A 1 46.78 40.28 36.39
CA MET A 1 46.53 40.69 34.99
C MET A 1 45.04 40.64 34.76
N ASP A 2 44.53 41.78 34.33
CA ASP A 2 43.15 42.22 34.35
C ASP A 2 42.22 41.55 33.32
N SER A 3 40.94 41.50 33.70
CA SER A 3 39.71 41.75 32.94
C SER A 3 39.84 42.16 31.45
N VAL A 4 38.98 41.62 30.57
CA VAL A 4 37.90 42.36 29.85
C VAL A 4 36.90 41.40 29.17
N LYS A 5 35.67 41.91 29.08
CA LYS A 5 34.34 41.35 28.80
C LYS A 5 33.95 41.23 27.31
N SER A 6 32.99 40.33 27.06
CA SER A 6 31.73 40.50 26.29
C SER A 6 31.74 40.88 24.81
N PHE A 7 31.05 40.07 23.99
CA PHE A 7 29.94 40.53 23.14
C PHE A 7 28.78 39.51 23.09
N LYS A 8 27.57 40.08 22.98
CA LYS A 8 26.22 39.54 23.24
C LYS A 8 25.70 38.52 22.23
N GLY A 9 24.74 37.73 22.70
CA GLY A 9 23.96 36.77 21.92
C GLY A 9 22.75 37.36 21.17
N TYR A 10 22.11 36.49 20.40
CA TYR A 10 20.82 36.68 19.75
C TYR A 10 20.05 35.34 19.77
N GLY A 11 18.80 35.39 20.22
CA GLY A 11 17.76 34.43 19.83
C GLY A 11 17.49 33.24 20.75
N LYS A 12 17.15 33.46 22.04
CA LYS A 12 16.20 32.55 22.70
C LYS A 12 14.87 32.69 21.98
N VAL A 13 14.42 31.63 21.30
CA VAL A 13 13.05 31.52 20.83
C VAL A 13 12.18 31.45 22.08
N ASP A 14 11.30 32.44 22.22
CA ASP A 14 10.38 32.56 23.34
C ASP A 14 9.40 31.36 23.30
N GLU A 15 9.56 30.39 24.21
CA GLU A 15 8.70 29.20 24.31
C GLU A 15 7.22 29.58 24.42
N ALA A 16 6.91 30.77 24.96
CA ALA A 16 5.56 31.30 25.03
C ALA A 16 5.02 31.71 23.66
N GLN A 17 5.86 32.23 22.75
CA GLN A 17 5.47 32.57 21.38
C GLN A 17 5.29 31.32 20.52
N ASP A 18 6.10 30.28 20.72
CA ASP A 18 6.00 29.03 19.97
C ASP A 18 4.77 28.20 20.40
N LEU A 19 4.46 28.19 21.71
CA LEU A 19 3.19 27.67 22.24
C LEU A 19 1.98 28.51 21.76
N ALA A 20 2.11 29.83 21.65
CA ALA A 20 1.06 30.69 21.13
C ALA A 20 0.81 30.46 19.63
N LEU A 21 1.86 30.24 18.83
CA LEU A 21 1.79 29.88 17.42
C LEU A 21 1.15 28.50 17.24
N LYS A 22 1.59 27.48 17.99
CA LYS A 22 0.99 26.14 17.99
C LYS A 22 -0.48 26.17 18.43
N LYS A 23 -0.83 26.98 19.44
CA LYS A 23 -2.23 27.17 19.88
C LYS A 23 -3.06 27.91 18.83
N LYS A 24 -2.48 28.87 18.10
CA LYS A 24 -3.13 29.60 16.98
C LYS A 24 -3.33 28.70 15.76
N THR A 25 -2.36 27.85 15.43
CA THR A 25 -2.44 26.86 14.35
C THR A 25 -3.42 25.75 14.70
N ARG A 26 -3.41 25.23 15.93
CA ARG A 26 -4.38 24.23 16.41
C ARG A 26 -5.79 24.80 16.49
N LYS A 27 -5.95 26.06 16.93
CA LYS A 27 -7.24 26.77 16.87
C LYS A 27 -7.71 26.97 15.43
N ARG A 28 -6.82 27.33 14.49
CA ARG A 28 -7.15 27.41 13.05
C ARG A 28 -7.54 26.06 12.48
N LEU A 29 -6.83 24.99 12.82
CA LEU A 29 -7.15 23.64 12.36
C LEU A 29 -8.52 23.18 12.91
N ILE A 30 -8.77 23.42 14.21
CA ILE A 30 -10.06 23.15 14.85
C ILE A 30 -11.16 23.99 14.20
N LEU A 31 -10.93 25.29 13.94
CA LEU A 31 -11.88 26.15 13.23
C LEU A 31 -12.15 25.67 11.80
N LEU A 32 -11.14 25.18 11.08
CA LEU A 32 -11.32 24.63 9.73
C LEU A 32 -12.09 23.30 9.76
N THR A 33 -11.81 22.41 10.72
CA THR A 33 -12.57 21.17 10.89
C THR A 33 -14.00 21.42 11.37
N VAL A 34 -14.21 22.33 12.33
CA VAL A 34 -15.54 22.69 12.83
C VAL A 34 -16.32 23.43 11.76
N SER A 35 -15.68 24.34 11.01
CA SER A 35 -16.30 25.01 9.87
C SER A 35 -16.61 24.02 8.75
N GLY A 36 -15.78 23.01 8.51
CA GLY A 36 -16.04 21.94 7.55
C GLY A 36 -17.22 21.06 7.98
N VAL A 37 -17.29 20.66 9.25
CA VAL A 37 -18.41 19.88 9.81
C VAL A 37 -19.70 20.69 9.81
N ILE A 38 -19.64 21.98 10.17
CA ILE A 38 -20.80 22.88 10.11
C ILE A 38 -21.26 23.09 8.67
N LEU A 39 -20.33 23.25 7.71
CA LEU A 39 -20.68 23.40 6.30
C LEU A 39 -21.32 22.13 5.73
N VAL A 40 -20.78 20.95 6.08
CA VAL A 40 -21.39 19.66 5.74
C VAL A 40 -22.78 19.54 6.37
N ALA A 41 -22.94 19.94 7.64
CA ALA A 41 -24.25 19.99 8.31
C ALA A 41 -25.22 20.97 7.65
N VAL A 42 -24.75 22.12 7.15
CA VAL A 42 -25.55 23.10 6.41
C VAL A 42 -25.95 22.56 5.04
N ILE A 43 -25.06 21.85 4.34
CA ILE A 43 -25.38 21.15 3.08
C ILE A 43 -26.44 20.08 3.35
N ILE A 44 -26.29 19.29 4.43
CA ILE A 44 -27.28 18.30 4.86
C ILE A 44 -28.62 18.99 5.17
N ALA A 45 -28.62 20.11 5.90
CA ALA A 45 -29.84 20.85 6.24
C ALA A 45 -30.53 21.45 5.01
N ALA A 46 -29.77 21.97 4.04
CA ALA A 46 -30.30 22.50 2.78
C ALA A 46 -30.92 21.40 1.90
N VAL A 47 -30.28 20.23 1.85
CA VAL A 47 -30.78 19.05 1.13
C VAL A 47 -32.03 18.46 1.80
N VAL A 48 -32.10 18.43 3.13
CA VAL A 48 -33.30 17.97 3.86
C VAL A 48 -34.45 18.99 3.74
N GLY A 49 -34.15 20.29 3.82
CA GLY A 49 -35.15 21.36 3.72
C GLY A 49 -35.86 21.40 2.37
N THR A 50 -35.14 21.16 1.27
CA THR A 50 -35.71 21.08 -0.08
C THR A 50 -36.59 19.85 -0.29
N VAL A 51 -36.30 18.73 0.39
CA VAL A 51 -37.11 17.50 0.33
C VAL A 51 -38.41 17.61 1.12
N VAL A 52 -38.42 18.35 2.25
CA VAL A 52 -39.62 18.56 3.07
C VAL A 52 -40.57 19.59 2.44
N HIS A 53 -40.03 20.62 1.78
CA HIS A 53 -40.85 21.67 1.14
C HIS A 53 -41.65 21.19 -0.07
N ASN A 54 -41.31 20.02 -0.64
CA ASN A 54 -41.99 19.48 -1.82
C ASN A 54 -43.22 18.59 -1.49
N LYS A 55 -43.67 18.56 -0.22
CA LYS A 55 -44.81 17.73 0.23
C LYS A 55 -46.02 18.48 0.80
N ASN A 56 -45.97 19.79 0.98
CA ASN A 56 -47.13 20.57 1.42
C ASN A 56 -47.18 21.90 0.68
N LYS A 57 -47.95 21.96 -0.42
CA LYS A 57 -48.50 23.23 -0.89
C LYS A 57 -49.83 23.43 -0.18
N ASN A 58 -49.89 24.40 0.73
CA ASN A 58 -50.96 25.39 0.82
C ASN A 58 -50.65 26.42 1.92
N SER A 59 -50.85 27.69 1.54
CA SER A 59 -50.86 28.94 2.32
C SER A 59 -49.55 29.76 2.39
N PRO A 60 -49.63 31.10 2.22
CA PRO A 60 -48.47 31.98 2.14
C PRO A 60 -48.19 32.69 3.47
N GLU A 61 -46.97 32.55 4.00
CA GLU A 61 -46.40 33.43 5.03
C GLU A 61 -44.86 33.43 4.90
N PRO A 62 -44.14 34.43 5.46
CA PRO A 62 -43.01 35.08 4.83
C PRO A 62 -41.75 34.21 4.74
N THR A 63 -41.06 34.36 3.62
CA THR A 63 -39.79 33.72 3.23
C THR A 63 -38.78 33.60 4.37
N PRO A 64 -38.43 32.37 4.80
CA PRO A 64 -37.10 32.11 5.32
C PRO A 64 -36.14 32.16 4.13
N THR A 65 -35.05 32.91 4.26
CA THR A 65 -33.98 33.00 3.27
C THR A 65 -33.55 31.58 2.87
N SER A 66 -33.75 31.23 1.61
CA SER A 66 -33.30 29.96 1.03
C SER A 66 -31.81 29.77 1.33
N PRO A 67 -31.35 28.58 1.76
CA PRO A 67 -29.92 28.32 1.90
C PRO A 67 -29.23 28.59 0.56
N PRO A 68 -28.00 29.13 0.56
CA PRO A 68 -27.32 29.47 -0.67
C PRO A 68 -27.16 28.23 -1.55
N GLU A 69 -27.68 28.28 -2.78
CA GLU A 69 -27.44 27.24 -3.78
C GLU A 69 -25.93 27.08 -3.98
N LEU A 70 -25.41 25.86 -3.80
CA LEU A 70 -24.00 25.57 -4.02
C LEU A 70 -23.70 25.75 -5.51
N SER A 71 -22.84 26.72 -5.86
CA SER A 71 -22.36 26.81 -7.23
C SER A 71 -21.43 25.61 -7.54
N PRO A 72 -21.36 25.14 -8.80
CA PRO A 72 -20.40 24.12 -9.22
C PRO A 72 -18.95 24.48 -8.90
N SER A 73 -18.58 25.75 -9.08
CA SER A 73 -17.26 26.27 -8.71
C SER A 73 -16.97 26.19 -7.20
N THR A 74 -17.98 26.44 -6.35
CA THR A 74 -17.85 26.31 -4.90
C THR A 74 -17.74 24.83 -4.50
N SER A 75 -18.54 23.96 -5.11
CA SER A 75 -18.50 22.51 -4.90
C SER A 75 -17.10 21.94 -5.21
N LEU A 76 -16.54 22.29 -6.37
CA LEU A 76 -15.19 21.87 -6.76
C LEU A 76 -14.12 22.41 -5.80
N LYS A 77 -14.20 23.67 -5.37
CA LYS A 77 -13.28 24.22 -4.35
C LYS A 77 -13.36 23.46 -3.04
N THR A 78 -14.56 23.11 -2.59
CA THR A 78 -14.77 22.32 -1.37
C THR A 78 -14.14 20.93 -1.51
N ILE A 79 -14.35 20.24 -2.63
CA ILE A 79 -13.76 18.93 -2.88
C ILE A 79 -12.23 19.01 -2.91
N CYS A 80 -11.67 19.99 -3.62
CA CYS A 80 -10.22 20.13 -3.70
C CYS A 80 -9.58 20.59 -2.38
N SER A 81 -10.32 21.23 -1.47
CA SER A 81 -9.78 21.71 -0.20
C SER A 81 -9.30 20.60 0.74
N VAL A 82 -9.77 19.36 0.57
CA VAL A 82 -9.35 18.23 1.42
C VAL A 82 -8.09 17.52 0.91
N THR A 83 -7.62 17.88 -0.28
CA THR A 83 -6.50 17.24 -0.98
C THR A 83 -5.13 17.78 -0.53
N ARG A 84 -4.04 17.09 -0.88
CA ARG A 84 -2.67 17.56 -0.61
C ARG A 84 -2.27 18.70 -1.56
N TYR A 85 -2.85 18.75 -2.76
CA TYR A 85 -2.58 19.76 -3.78
C TYR A 85 -3.86 20.47 -4.25
N PRO A 86 -4.48 21.34 -3.42
CA PRO A 86 -5.78 21.93 -3.73
C PRO A 86 -5.82 22.76 -5.02
N GLU A 87 -4.77 23.50 -5.31
CA GLU A 87 -4.67 24.31 -6.55
C GLU A 87 -4.56 23.41 -7.79
N SER A 88 -3.68 22.40 -7.72
CA SER A 88 -3.51 21.38 -8.76
C SER A 88 -4.82 20.63 -9.05
N CYS A 89 -5.54 20.23 -8.00
CA CYS A 89 -6.89 19.62 -8.09
C CYS A 89 -7.89 20.55 -8.79
N PHE A 90 -7.99 21.81 -8.36
CA PHE A 90 -8.98 22.74 -8.92
C PHE A 90 -8.67 23.07 -10.38
N ASN A 91 -7.40 23.37 -10.69
CA ASN A 91 -6.98 23.81 -12.02
C ASN A 91 -7.07 22.69 -13.07
N SER A 92 -6.87 21.44 -12.67
CA SER A 92 -6.98 20.30 -13.60
C SER A 92 -8.43 19.93 -13.89
N ILE A 93 -9.29 19.84 -12.88
CA ILE A 93 -10.70 19.45 -13.06
C ILE A 93 -11.52 20.56 -13.71
N SER A 94 -11.31 21.84 -13.36
CA SER A 94 -12.10 22.96 -13.90
C SER A 94 -11.96 23.17 -15.41
N LYS A 95 -10.88 22.67 -16.01
CA LYS A 95 -10.66 22.72 -17.47
C LYS A 95 -11.51 21.70 -18.23
N LEU A 96 -12.08 20.70 -17.56
CA LEU A 96 -12.90 19.68 -18.22
C LEU A 96 -14.30 20.22 -18.53
N PRO A 97 -14.89 19.91 -19.70
CA PRO A 97 -16.21 20.41 -20.11
C PRO A 97 -17.34 20.05 -19.14
N SER A 98 -17.25 18.90 -18.47
CA SER A 98 -18.26 18.37 -17.55
C SER A 98 -18.05 18.80 -16.09
N SER A 99 -17.13 19.73 -15.81
CA SER A 99 -16.81 20.22 -14.46
C SER A 99 -17.91 21.07 -13.82
N ASN A 100 -18.92 21.48 -14.59
CA ASN A 100 -20.08 22.24 -14.14
C ASN A 100 -21.12 21.36 -13.43
N THR A 101 -20.69 20.66 -12.37
CA THR A 101 -21.53 19.80 -11.53
C THR A 101 -21.28 20.07 -10.06
N THR A 102 -22.29 19.82 -9.23
CA THR A 102 -22.20 19.86 -7.77
C THR A 102 -22.10 18.45 -7.16
N ASP A 103 -22.20 17.40 -7.98
CA ASP A 103 -22.19 16.01 -7.53
C ASP A 103 -20.77 15.53 -7.18
N PRO A 104 -20.50 15.10 -5.93
CA PRO A 104 -19.19 14.61 -5.52
C PRO A 104 -18.72 13.37 -6.27
N GLU A 105 -19.63 12.48 -6.68
CA GLU A 105 -19.26 11.28 -7.43
C GLU A 105 -18.82 11.65 -8.85
N ALA A 106 -19.56 12.51 -9.54
CA ALA A 106 -19.15 13.07 -10.83
C ALA A 106 -17.81 13.82 -10.75
N LEU A 107 -17.59 14.65 -9.73
CA LEU A 107 -16.33 15.35 -9.54
C LEU A 107 -15.17 14.38 -9.26
N PHE A 108 -15.41 13.29 -8.55
CA PHE A 108 -14.43 12.22 -8.38
C PHE A 108 -14.12 11.51 -9.70
N LYS A 109 -15.11 11.18 -10.53
CA LYS A 109 -14.87 10.61 -11.88
C LYS A 109 -14.02 11.54 -12.75
N LEU A 110 -14.27 12.84 -12.70
CA LEU A 110 -13.43 13.83 -13.38
C LEU A 110 -12.00 13.85 -12.84
N SER A 111 -11.81 13.71 -11.53
CA SER A 111 -10.47 13.61 -10.92
C SER A 111 -9.73 12.35 -11.39
N LEU A 112 -10.42 11.23 -11.63
CA LEU A 112 -9.83 10.02 -12.22
C LEU A 112 -9.46 10.25 -13.69
N LYS A 113 -10.34 10.88 -14.46
CA LYS A 113 -10.10 11.20 -15.87
C LYS A 113 -8.85 12.07 -16.06
N VAL A 114 -8.65 13.08 -15.21
CA VAL A 114 -7.44 13.91 -15.23
C VAL A 114 -6.17 13.06 -15.10
N ILE A 115 -6.16 12.06 -14.20
CA ILE A 115 -4.99 11.18 -14.01
C ILE A 115 -4.75 10.33 -15.24
N ILE A 116 -5.82 9.72 -15.78
CA ILE A 116 -5.74 8.84 -16.95
C ILE A 116 -5.23 9.63 -18.16
N ASP A 117 -5.82 10.78 -18.46
CA ASP A 117 -5.42 11.63 -19.59
C ASP A 117 -3.92 12.05 -19.48
N GLU A 118 -3.43 12.32 -18.27
CA GLU A 118 -2.02 12.64 -18.01
C GLU A 118 -1.10 11.42 -18.22
N LEU A 119 -1.46 10.25 -17.65
CA LEU A 119 -0.66 9.03 -17.76
C LEU A 119 -0.64 8.48 -19.19
N ASP A 120 -1.78 8.50 -19.89
CA ASP A 120 -1.86 8.11 -21.30
C ASP A 120 -0.93 8.99 -22.15
N GLY A 121 -0.88 10.29 -21.87
CA GLY A 121 0.01 11.24 -22.56
C GLY A 121 1.51 10.96 -22.39
N ILE A 122 1.90 10.26 -21.33
CA ILE A 122 3.31 9.94 -21.03
C ILE A 122 3.63 8.43 -21.11
N SER A 123 2.67 7.59 -21.46
CA SER A 123 2.80 6.12 -21.48
C SER A 123 3.97 5.63 -22.33
N ASP A 124 4.17 6.22 -23.52
CA ASP A 124 5.28 5.89 -24.42
C ASP A 124 6.62 6.54 -24.04
N LEU A 125 6.63 7.45 -23.06
CA LEU A 125 7.82 8.26 -22.74
C LEU A 125 9.00 7.38 -22.29
N PRO A 126 8.85 6.39 -21.39
CA PRO A 126 9.98 5.54 -20.99
C PRO A 126 10.61 4.80 -22.17
N GLU A 127 9.82 4.33 -23.14
CA GLU A 127 10.34 3.68 -24.35
C GLU A 127 11.09 4.68 -25.24
N LYS A 128 10.56 5.89 -25.42
CA LYS A 128 11.23 6.97 -26.18
C LYS A 128 12.58 7.32 -25.56
N LEU A 129 12.60 7.57 -24.25
CA LEU A 129 13.82 7.88 -23.50
C LEU A 129 14.82 6.72 -23.53
N SER A 130 14.35 5.47 -23.55
CA SER A 130 15.20 4.29 -23.64
C SER A 130 15.98 4.24 -24.96
N LYS A 131 15.46 4.83 -26.04
CA LYS A 131 16.14 4.94 -27.34
C LYS A 131 17.19 6.05 -27.39
N GLU A 132 17.21 6.96 -26.42
CA GLU A 132 18.15 8.10 -26.35
C GLU A 132 19.45 7.78 -25.61
N THR A 133 19.58 6.58 -25.06
CA THR A 133 20.76 6.14 -24.31
C THR A 133 21.17 4.74 -24.72
N ASP A 134 22.43 4.38 -24.49
CA ASP A 134 22.94 3.01 -24.61
C ASP A 134 23.22 2.35 -23.26
N ASP A 135 23.02 3.07 -22.15
CA ASP A 135 23.24 2.52 -20.81
C ASP A 135 22.15 1.49 -20.46
N ALA A 136 22.55 0.24 -20.31
CA ALA A 136 21.65 -0.88 -20.02
C ALA A 136 20.92 -0.75 -18.67
N ARG A 137 21.51 -0.07 -17.68
CA ARG A 137 20.87 0.15 -16.38
C ARG A 137 19.79 1.21 -16.49
N ILE A 138 20.04 2.30 -17.22
CA ILE A 138 19.02 3.32 -17.51
C ILE A 138 17.86 2.69 -18.29
N LYS A 139 18.15 1.92 -19.36
CA LYS A 139 17.11 1.20 -20.12
C LYS A 139 16.27 0.28 -19.25
N SER A 140 16.89 -0.42 -18.29
CA SER A 140 16.18 -1.32 -17.38
C SER A 140 15.28 -0.56 -16.39
N ALA A 141 15.76 0.55 -15.82
CA ALA A 141 14.94 1.40 -14.96
C ALA A 141 13.74 2.02 -15.71
N LEU A 142 13.96 2.50 -16.94
CA LEU A 142 12.89 3.01 -17.80
C LEU A 142 11.87 1.92 -18.16
N ARG A 143 12.31 0.68 -18.41
CA ARG A 143 11.40 -0.45 -18.63
C ARG A 143 10.54 -0.75 -17.40
N VAL A 144 11.12 -0.68 -16.19
CA VAL A 144 10.35 -0.80 -14.94
C VAL A 144 9.29 0.30 -14.87
N CYS A 145 9.67 1.56 -15.13
CA CYS A 145 8.74 2.68 -15.16
C CYS A 145 7.60 2.51 -16.17
N GLY A 146 7.90 2.07 -17.40
CA GLY A 146 6.88 1.80 -18.43
C GLY A 146 5.84 0.79 -17.95
N ASN A 147 6.29 -0.36 -17.43
CA ASN A 147 5.40 -1.38 -16.87
C ASN A 147 4.54 -0.85 -15.71
N LEU A 148 5.11 -0.02 -14.84
CA LEU A 148 4.40 0.56 -13.70
C LEU A 148 3.36 1.61 -14.13
N ILE A 149 3.63 2.37 -15.20
CA ILE A 149 2.64 3.29 -15.79
C ILE A 149 1.47 2.50 -16.38
N GLU A 150 1.73 1.40 -17.10
CA GLU A 150 0.67 0.51 -17.61
C GLU A 150 -0.14 -0.15 -16.49
N ASP A 151 0.50 -0.56 -15.40
CA ASP A 151 -0.18 -1.09 -14.21
C ASP A 151 -1.03 -0.02 -13.52
N ALA A 152 -0.52 1.21 -13.42
CA ALA A 152 -1.24 2.37 -12.88
C ALA A 152 -2.50 2.68 -13.69
N LEU A 153 -2.40 2.72 -15.02
CA LEU A 153 -3.53 2.96 -15.94
C LEU A 153 -4.62 1.89 -15.80
N ASP A 154 -4.23 0.61 -15.73
CA ASP A 154 -5.19 -0.48 -15.55
C ASP A 154 -5.94 -0.39 -14.21
N ARG A 155 -5.25 -0.04 -13.12
CA ARG A 155 -5.89 0.17 -11.81
C ARG A 155 -6.86 1.34 -11.82
N LEU A 156 -6.52 2.42 -12.54
CA LEU A 156 -7.40 3.57 -12.71
C LEU A 156 -8.64 3.20 -13.54
N ASN A 157 -8.49 2.39 -14.59
CA ASN A 157 -9.60 1.88 -15.38
C ASN A 157 -10.52 0.94 -14.58
N ASP A 158 -9.95 0.07 -13.72
CA ASP A 158 -10.71 -0.75 -12.76
C ASP A 158 -11.46 0.14 -11.77
N THR A 159 -10.83 1.24 -11.30
CA THR A 159 -11.44 2.24 -10.42
C THR A 159 -12.63 2.91 -11.10
N VAL A 160 -12.49 3.40 -12.34
CA VAL A 160 -13.57 4.00 -13.11
C VAL A 160 -14.72 3.01 -13.30
N SER A 161 -14.42 1.78 -13.72
CA SER A 161 -15.40 0.72 -13.95
C SER A 161 -16.22 0.41 -12.69
N ALA A 162 -15.59 0.42 -11.51
CA ALA A 162 -16.28 0.17 -10.25
C ALA A 162 -17.20 1.33 -9.80
N VAL A 163 -16.91 2.56 -10.23
CA VAL A 163 -17.75 3.75 -9.95
C VAL A 163 -18.87 3.88 -10.99
N ASP A 164 -18.66 3.41 -12.22
CA ASP A 164 -19.67 3.43 -13.29
C ASP A 164 -20.66 2.25 -13.26
N ASP A 165 -20.50 1.32 -12.32
CA ASP A 165 -21.40 0.18 -12.16
C ASP A 165 -22.82 0.63 -11.74
N GLU A 166 -23.68 0.87 -12.73
CA GLU A 166 -25.06 1.33 -12.55
C GLU A 166 -25.95 0.36 -11.74
N SER A 167 -25.52 -0.90 -11.58
CA SER A 167 -26.20 -1.88 -10.74
C SER A 167 -26.10 -1.53 -9.25
N LYS A 168 -25.04 -0.79 -8.87
CA LYS A 168 -24.84 -0.27 -7.51
C LYS A 168 -25.48 1.12 -7.42
N LYS A 169 -26.63 1.20 -6.73
CA LYS A 169 -27.38 2.47 -6.56
C LYS A 169 -26.62 3.57 -5.79
N THR A 170 -25.60 3.19 -5.01
CA THR A 170 -24.68 4.07 -4.27
C THR A 170 -23.36 3.34 -4.04
N LEU A 171 -22.23 4.04 -4.04
CA LEU A 171 -20.95 3.49 -3.59
C LEU A 171 -21.07 3.03 -2.12
N ASN A 172 -20.96 1.74 -1.89
CA ASN A 172 -20.95 1.17 -0.54
C ASN A 172 -19.53 1.20 0.06
N SER A 173 -19.43 0.99 1.37
CA SER A 173 -18.16 1.02 2.11
C SER A 173 -17.09 0.06 1.56
N SER A 174 -17.51 -1.13 1.11
CA SER A 174 -16.62 -2.12 0.47
C SER A 174 -16.05 -1.59 -0.86
N THR A 175 -16.89 -1.01 -1.71
CA THR A 175 -16.45 -0.40 -2.98
C THR A 175 -15.48 0.75 -2.71
N ILE A 176 -15.78 1.62 -1.75
CA ILE A 176 -14.88 2.73 -1.38
C ILE A 176 -13.51 2.21 -0.90
N THR A 177 -13.50 1.10 -0.16
CA THR A 177 -12.26 0.44 0.28
C THR A 177 -11.46 -0.09 -0.90
N ASP A 178 -12.11 -0.68 -1.89
CA ASP A 178 -11.46 -1.14 -3.12
C ASP A 178 -10.87 0.04 -3.93
N LEU A 179 -11.64 1.11 -4.11
CA LEU A 179 -11.18 2.34 -4.78
C LEU A 179 -9.95 2.94 -4.06
N LYS A 180 -9.96 3.01 -2.73
CA LYS A 180 -8.81 3.43 -1.92
C LYS A 180 -7.61 2.52 -2.12
N THR A 181 -7.84 1.21 -2.18
CA THR A 181 -6.78 0.20 -2.35
C THR A 181 -6.10 0.36 -3.71
N TRP A 182 -6.88 0.48 -4.79
CA TRP A 182 -6.34 0.62 -6.14
C TRP A 182 -5.63 1.97 -6.34
N LEU A 183 -6.20 3.08 -5.87
CA LEU A 183 -5.52 4.38 -5.90
C LEU A 183 -4.25 4.39 -5.02
N SER A 184 -4.26 3.69 -3.88
CA SER A 184 -3.04 3.51 -3.06
C SER A 184 -1.95 2.73 -3.79
N ALA A 185 -2.36 1.72 -4.59
CA ALA A 185 -1.45 0.97 -5.44
C ALA A 185 -0.92 1.83 -6.61
N THR A 186 -1.75 2.67 -7.23
CA THR A 186 -1.29 3.65 -8.25
C THR A 186 -0.22 4.59 -7.70
N VAL A 187 -0.39 5.12 -6.48
CA VAL A 187 0.66 5.92 -5.80
C VAL A 187 1.94 5.10 -5.63
N THR A 188 1.80 3.81 -5.30
CA THR A 188 2.95 2.90 -5.12
C THR A 188 3.66 2.62 -6.44
N ASP A 189 2.91 2.49 -7.54
CA ASP A 189 3.47 2.26 -8.88
C ASP A 189 4.31 3.49 -9.32
N HIS A 190 3.81 4.71 -9.09
CA HIS A 190 4.59 5.94 -9.35
C HIS A 190 5.87 6.01 -8.52
N GLU A 191 5.78 5.76 -7.21
CA GLU A 191 6.96 5.79 -6.33
C GLU A 191 7.99 4.73 -6.70
N THR A 192 7.54 3.53 -7.09
CA THR A 192 8.44 2.44 -7.47
C THR A 192 9.17 2.77 -8.78
N CYS A 193 8.54 3.50 -9.71
CA CYS A 193 9.25 4.03 -10.87
C CYS A 193 10.34 5.02 -10.44
N PHE A 194 10.04 5.95 -9.53
CA PHE A 194 11.03 6.88 -9.01
C PHE A 194 12.17 6.18 -8.26
N ASP A 195 11.87 5.12 -7.52
CA ASP A 195 12.86 4.32 -6.81
C ASP A 195 13.79 3.60 -7.79
N ALA A 196 13.27 3.02 -8.88
CA ALA A 196 14.10 2.40 -9.92
C ALA A 196 15.09 3.39 -10.56
N ILE A 197 14.72 4.67 -10.64
CA ILE A 197 15.59 5.75 -11.11
C ILE A 197 16.60 6.16 -10.02
N ASP A 198 16.16 6.31 -8.77
CA ASP A 198 17.00 6.71 -7.64
C ASP A 198 18.05 5.65 -7.27
N GLU A 199 17.76 4.37 -7.50
CA GLU A 199 18.72 3.28 -7.36
C GLU A 199 19.95 3.47 -8.26
N LEU A 200 19.79 4.03 -9.46
CA LEU A 200 20.92 4.34 -10.35
C LEU A 200 21.86 5.37 -9.71
N ALA A 201 21.27 6.38 -9.06
CA ALA A 201 21.99 7.47 -8.41
C ALA A 201 22.82 7.00 -7.19
N ALA A 202 22.35 5.95 -6.49
CA ALA A 202 23.02 5.42 -5.31
C ALA A 202 24.39 4.78 -5.61
N ASN A 203 24.62 4.33 -6.86
CA ASN A 203 25.87 3.68 -7.27
C ASN A 203 26.85 4.61 -8.00
N LYS A 204 26.36 5.60 -8.75
CA LYS A 204 27.21 6.65 -9.36
C LYS A 204 26.43 7.96 -9.44
N THR A 205 27.02 9.03 -8.92
CA THR A 205 26.46 10.39 -8.95
C THR A 205 26.19 10.91 -10.37
N GLU A 206 26.87 10.36 -11.37
CA GLU A 206 26.66 10.65 -12.79
C GLU A 206 25.24 10.31 -13.28
N TYR A 207 24.61 9.25 -12.74
CA TYR A 207 23.26 8.85 -13.13
C TYR A 207 22.15 9.71 -12.48
N ALA A 208 22.42 10.27 -11.30
CA ALA A 208 21.45 11.05 -10.53
C ALA A 208 20.95 12.30 -11.27
N ASN A 209 21.81 12.87 -12.13
CA ASN A 209 21.57 14.12 -12.83
C ASN A 209 21.46 13.95 -14.35
N SER A 210 21.24 12.74 -14.84
CA SER A 210 21.03 12.55 -16.27
C SER A 210 19.79 13.32 -16.73
N THR A 211 19.86 13.96 -17.89
CA THR A 211 18.71 14.69 -18.45
C THR A 211 17.49 13.78 -18.63
N ILE A 212 17.72 12.50 -18.96
CA ILE A 212 16.69 11.49 -19.14
C ILE A 212 15.88 11.25 -17.86
N THR A 213 16.57 11.04 -16.73
CA THR A 213 15.91 10.75 -15.45
C THR A 213 15.14 11.97 -14.92
N GLN A 214 15.63 13.18 -15.17
CA GLN A 214 14.92 14.42 -14.85
C GLN A 214 13.67 14.62 -15.72
N GLN A 215 13.76 14.36 -17.03
CA GLN A 215 12.61 14.48 -17.94
C GLN A 215 11.46 13.55 -17.52
N LEU A 216 11.77 12.29 -17.18
CA LEU A 216 10.75 11.35 -16.72
C LEU A 216 10.11 11.80 -15.39
N ARG A 217 10.91 12.27 -14.43
CA ARG A 217 10.39 12.82 -13.15
C ARG A 217 9.48 14.01 -13.38
N SER A 218 9.88 14.95 -14.21
CA SER A 218 9.07 16.12 -14.53
C SER A 218 7.75 15.72 -15.20
N ALA A 219 7.78 14.77 -16.14
CA ALA A 219 6.59 14.27 -16.82
C ALA A 219 5.61 13.57 -15.86
N MET A 220 6.10 12.78 -14.91
CA MET A 220 5.25 12.07 -13.95
C MET A 220 4.77 12.93 -12.78
N SER A 221 5.32 14.12 -12.57
CA SER A 221 5.01 14.97 -11.41
C SER A 221 3.51 15.28 -11.31
N SER A 222 2.88 15.68 -12.41
CA SER A 222 1.45 16.01 -12.44
C SER A 222 0.57 14.79 -12.12
N SER A 223 0.84 13.64 -12.75
CA SER A 223 0.10 12.40 -12.46
C SER A 223 0.19 11.98 -10.99
N THR A 224 1.32 12.23 -10.34
CA THR A 224 1.54 11.95 -8.91
C THR A 224 0.67 12.83 -8.02
N GLU A 225 0.63 14.15 -8.29
CA GLU A 225 -0.26 15.07 -7.57
C GLU A 225 -1.73 14.74 -7.79
N PHE A 226 -2.13 14.47 -9.03
CA PHE A 226 -3.52 14.13 -9.39
C PHE A 226 -3.97 12.84 -8.70
N THR A 227 -3.11 11.82 -8.64
CA THR A 227 -3.40 10.57 -7.94
C THR A 227 -3.57 10.80 -6.44
N SER A 228 -2.69 11.60 -5.80
CA SER A 228 -2.84 12.00 -4.39
C SER A 228 -4.16 12.74 -4.14
N ASN A 229 -4.55 13.63 -5.05
CA ASN A 229 -5.81 14.36 -4.95
C ASN A 229 -7.02 13.43 -5.02
N SER A 230 -7.09 12.54 -6.02
CA SER A 230 -8.19 11.58 -6.15
C SER A 230 -8.26 10.62 -4.96
N LEU A 231 -7.11 10.18 -4.44
CA LEU A 231 -7.03 9.36 -3.23
C LEU A 231 -7.57 10.09 -1.99
N ALA A 232 -7.30 11.38 -1.85
CA ALA A 232 -7.84 12.20 -0.77
C ALA A 232 -9.36 12.41 -0.91
N ILE A 233 -9.86 12.63 -2.13
CA ILE A 233 -11.30 12.81 -2.42
C ILE A 233 -12.07 11.56 -2.02
N VAL A 234 -11.68 10.36 -2.50
CA VAL A 234 -12.35 9.12 -2.10
C VAL A 234 -12.24 8.86 -0.61
N SER A 235 -11.10 9.22 0.00
CA SER A 235 -10.85 8.93 1.41
C SER A 235 -11.59 9.81 2.40
N LYS A 236 -11.80 11.09 2.07
CA LYS A 236 -12.38 12.07 3.00
C LYS A 236 -13.82 12.44 2.66
N ILE A 237 -14.22 12.35 1.40
CA ILE A 237 -15.54 12.80 0.94
C ILE A 237 -16.44 11.61 0.71
N LEU A 238 -16.06 10.70 -0.19
CA LEU A 238 -16.92 9.56 -0.53
C LEU A 238 -17.09 8.61 0.66
N ALA A 239 -16.00 8.37 1.42
CA ALA A 239 -16.08 7.62 2.68
C ALA A 239 -17.06 8.24 3.67
N ALA A 240 -16.99 9.57 3.90
CA ALA A 240 -17.90 10.26 4.80
C ALA A 240 -19.36 10.15 4.32
N ILE A 241 -19.63 10.33 3.02
CA ILE A 241 -20.98 10.21 2.46
C ILE A 241 -21.56 8.81 2.70
N SER A 242 -20.75 7.76 2.48
CA SER A 242 -21.14 6.38 2.75
C SER A 242 -21.40 6.14 4.25
N ASP A 243 -20.51 6.60 5.12
CA ASP A 243 -20.61 6.37 6.57
C ASP A 243 -21.84 7.07 7.20
N PHE A 244 -22.24 8.22 6.67
CA PHE A 244 -23.44 8.95 7.11
C PHE A 244 -24.75 8.53 6.41
N GLY A 245 -24.70 7.61 5.44
CA GLY A 245 -25.88 7.09 4.73
C GLY A 245 -26.68 8.15 3.97
N ILE A 246 -26.03 9.23 3.54
CA ILE A 246 -26.67 10.37 2.85
C ILE A 246 -26.96 9.95 1.40
N PRO A 247 -28.23 9.92 0.96
CA PRO A 247 -28.56 9.58 -0.42
C PRO A 247 -28.09 10.70 -1.37
N ILE A 248 -27.14 10.38 -2.25
CA ILE A 248 -26.77 11.22 -3.39
C ILE A 248 -28.00 11.35 -4.30
N HIS A 249 -28.28 12.56 -4.79
CA HIS A 249 -29.53 12.93 -5.46
C HIS A 249 -29.95 11.95 -6.60
N GLY A 250 -31.25 11.62 -6.66
CA GLY A 250 -31.90 11.16 -7.89
C GLY A 250 -32.68 9.84 -7.90
N ARG A 251 -32.61 8.96 -6.88
CA ARG A 251 -33.33 7.65 -6.94
C ARG A 251 -34.09 7.33 -5.65
N ARG A 252 -35.43 7.22 -5.77
CA ARG A 252 -36.39 6.99 -4.67
C ARG A 252 -36.07 5.69 -3.91
N ARG A 253 -35.97 5.79 -2.57
CA ARG A 253 -35.95 4.64 -1.65
C ARG A 253 -37.27 3.86 -1.76
N ARG A 254 -37.18 2.58 -2.11
CA ARG A 254 -38.17 1.57 -1.71
C ARG A 254 -37.48 0.69 -0.68
N LEU A 255 -37.97 0.73 0.56
CA LEU A 255 -37.53 -0.16 1.63
C LEU A 255 -37.87 -1.59 1.21
N LEU A 256 -36.85 -2.33 0.81
CA LEU A 256 -36.88 -3.78 0.66
C LEU A 256 -35.75 -4.31 1.52
N THR A 257 -36.12 -5.06 2.55
CA THR A 257 -35.26 -6.07 3.17
C THR A 257 -34.92 -7.09 2.10
N SER A 258 -33.79 -6.90 1.41
CA SER A 258 -33.15 -7.97 0.65
C SER A 258 -31.85 -8.30 1.35
N GLN A 259 -31.78 -9.50 1.93
CA GLN A 259 -30.55 -10.28 1.96
C GLN A 259 -30.08 -10.40 0.51
N GLN A 260 -29.38 -9.38 0.00
CA GLN A 260 -28.61 -9.52 -1.22
C GLN A 260 -27.27 -10.07 -0.76
N GLN A 261 -27.19 -11.40 -0.75
CA GLN A 261 -25.92 -12.11 -0.85
C GLN A 261 -25.11 -11.42 -1.94
N GLN A 262 -24.06 -10.71 -1.54
CA GLN A 262 -22.92 -10.51 -2.43
C GLN A 262 -22.58 -11.91 -2.97
N GLU A 263 -22.52 -12.05 -4.28
CA GLU A 263 -22.03 -13.27 -4.92
C GLU A 263 -20.55 -13.41 -4.55
N ILE A 264 -20.32 -13.98 -3.37
CA ILE A 264 -19.10 -14.70 -3.04
C ILE A 264 -18.92 -15.68 -4.19
N PRO A 265 -17.90 -15.50 -5.07
CA PRO A 265 -17.72 -16.39 -6.20
C PRO A 265 -17.65 -17.83 -5.68
N GLU A 266 -18.25 -18.78 -6.40
CA GLU A 266 -18.47 -20.16 -5.90
C GLU A 266 -17.25 -20.82 -5.22
N TRP A 267 -16.03 -20.47 -5.65
CA TRP A 267 -14.77 -20.94 -5.06
C TRP A 267 -14.59 -20.53 -3.60
N ALA A 268 -15.08 -19.35 -3.22
CA ALA A 268 -15.00 -18.78 -1.89
C ALA A 268 -16.04 -19.38 -0.90
N ARG A 269 -16.94 -20.25 -1.39
CA ARG A 269 -17.84 -21.07 -0.56
C ARG A 269 -17.22 -22.41 -0.18
N ARG A 270 -16.13 -22.84 -0.83
CA ARG A 270 -15.41 -24.09 -0.54
C ARG A 270 -14.16 -23.80 0.29
N ARG A 271 -13.93 -24.57 1.36
CA ARG A 271 -12.70 -24.50 2.16
C ARG A 271 -11.52 -25.03 1.32
N LEU A 272 -10.85 -24.14 0.59
CA LEU A 272 -9.83 -24.50 -0.42
C LEU A 272 -8.53 -25.11 0.15
N LEU A 273 -8.25 -24.95 1.44
CA LEU A 273 -6.96 -25.34 2.03
C LEU A 273 -6.92 -26.71 2.72
N GLN A 274 -8.04 -27.43 2.72
CA GLN A 274 -8.00 -28.88 2.87
C GLN A 274 -7.42 -29.45 1.57
N THR A 275 -6.10 -29.65 1.54
CA THR A 275 -5.41 -30.25 0.39
C THR A 275 -5.86 -31.69 0.13
N GLU A 276 -6.47 -32.34 1.13
CA GLU A 276 -7.17 -33.60 0.96
C GLU A 276 -8.40 -33.43 0.05
N GLY A 277 -8.29 -33.89 -1.20
CA GLY A 277 -9.38 -33.88 -2.17
C GLY A 277 -9.40 -32.68 -3.14
N LEU A 278 -8.43 -31.77 -3.07
CA LEU A 278 -8.28 -30.70 -4.09
C LEU A 278 -7.62 -31.28 -5.34
N LYS A 279 -8.37 -31.41 -6.44
CA LYS A 279 -7.83 -31.84 -7.73
C LYS A 279 -7.09 -30.68 -8.40
N PRO A 280 -5.77 -30.78 -8.68
CA PRO A 280 -5.06 -29.74 -9.41
C PRO A 280 -5.48 -29.70 -10.89
N ASP A 281 -5.43 -28.51 -11.49
CA ASP A 281 -5.60 -28.31 -12.93
C ASP A 281 -4.30 -28.67 -13.68
N VAL A 282 -3.15 -28.46 -13.03
CA VAL A 282 -1.83 -28.84 -13.56
C VAL A 282 -0.89 -29.25 -12.42
N THR A 283 -0.14 -30.31 -12.66
CA THR A 283 0.89 -30.85 -11.76
C THR A 283 2.27 -30.59 -12.34
N VAL A 284 3.12 -29.89 -11.61
CA VAL A 284 4.53 -29.67 -11.93
C VAL A 284 5.37 -30.72 -11.22
N ALA A 285 6.21 -31.44 -11.95
CA ALA A 285 7.20 -32.35 -11.36
C ALA A 285 8.48 -32.40 -12.19
N ALA A 286 9.60 -32.00 -11.57
CA ALA A 286 10.91 -31.98 -12.24
C ALA A 286 11.36 -33.38 -12.72
N ASP A 287 10.91 -34.45 -12.07
CA ASP A 287 11.19 -35.84 -12.42
C ASP A 287 10.37 -36.38 -13.61
N GLY A 288 9.45 -35.57 -14.15
CA GLY A 288 8.58 -35.95 -15.26
C GLY A 288 7.34 -36.76 -14.87
N THR A 289 7.04 -36.90 -13.57
CA THR A 289 5.84 -37.61 -13.08
C THR A 289 4.59 -36.72 -12.97
N GLY A 290 4.68 -35.48 -13.45
CA GLY A 290 3.60 -34.49 -13.52
C GLY A 290 3.22 -34.19 -14.97
N ASP A 291 2.31 -33.23 -15.15
CA ASP A 291 1.85 -32.77 -16.45
C ASP A 291 2.92 -31.91 -17.16
N VAL A 292 3.71 -31.16 -16.38
CA VAL A 292 4.79 -30.28 -16.84
C VAL A 292 6.02 -30.38 -15.93
N LYS A 293 7.17 -29.90 -16.39
CA LYS A 293 8.44 -30.00 -15.65
C LYS A 293 8.80 -28.72 -14.90
N THR A 294 8.34 -27.56 -15.36
CA THR A 294 8.66 -26.26 -14.76
C THR A 294 7.43 -25.53 -14.27
N VAL A 295 7.63 -24.62 -13.31
CA VAL A 295 6.56 -23.77 -12.80
C VAL A 295 6.11 -22.78 -13.88
N ASN A 296 7.04 -22.26 -14.70
CA ASN A 296 6.70 -21.38 -15.82
C ASN A 296 5.80 -22.05 -16.88
N GLU A 297 5.99 -23.35 -17.16
CA GLU A 297 5.09 -24.11 -18.05
C GLU A 297 3.66 -24.15 -17.49
N ALA A 298 3.49 -24.42 -16.19
CA ALA A 298 2.18 -24.38 -15.55
C ALA A 298 1.57 -22.97 -15.55
N VAL A 299 2.37 -21.93 -15.28
CA VAL A 299 1.91 -20.53 -15.31
C VAL A 299 1.46 -20.10 -16.72
N ALA A 300 2.09 -20.61 -17.77
CA ALA A 300 1.67 -20.35 -19.15
C ALA A 300 0.26 -20.88 -19.44
N MET A 301 -0.16 -21.96 -18.78
CA MET A 301 -1.49 -22.57 -18.92
C MET A 301 -2.61 -21.82 -18.19
N VAL A 302 -2.27 -20.92 -17.26
CA VAL A 302 -3.27 -20.16 -16.50
C VAL A 302 -4.08 -19.25 -17.45
N PRO A 303 -5.42 -19.39 -17.51
CA PRO A 303 -6.27 -18.55 -18.34
C PRO A 303 -6.30 -17.10 -17.84
N LYS A 304 -6.31 -16.15 -18.78
CA LYS A 304 -6.32 -14.72 -18.46
C LYS A 304 -7.66 -14.30 -17.82
N LYS A 305 -7.56 -13.54 -16.72
CA LYS A 305 -8.67 -12.92 -15.97
C LYS A 305 -9.81 -13.89 -15.62
N SER A 306 -9.49 -15.17 -15.39
CA SER A 306 -10.47 -16.19 -15.01
C SER A 306 -11.07 -15.90 -13.64
N LEU A 307 -12.39 -16.00 -13.52
CA LEU A 307 -13.10 -15.95 -12.23
C LEU A 307 -13.06 -17.29 -11.49
N LYS A 308 -12.71 -18.38 -12.18
CA LYS A 308 -12.50 -19.70 -11.60
C LYS A 308 -11.07 -19.82 -11.08
N MET A 309 -10.94 -20.41 -9.89
CA MET A 309 -9.64 -20.76 -9.31
C MET A 309 -8.91 -21.74 -10.21
N PHE A 310 -7.68 -21.43 -10.60
CA PHE A 310 -6.77 -22.34 -11.29
C PHE A 310 -5.74 -22.88 -10.30
N VAL A 311 -5.63 -24.21 -10.19
CA VAL A 311 -4.86 -24.88 -9.14
C VAL A 311 -3.61 -25.53 -9.72
N ILE A 312 -2.44 -25.08 -9.27
CA ILE A 312 -1.11 -25.60 -9.62
C ILE A 312 -0.58 -26.39 -8.42
N HIS A 313 -0.34 -27.69 -8.60
CA HIS A 313 0.41 -28.51 -7.64
C HIS A 313 1.87 -28.59 -8.07
N VAL A 314 2.81 -28.21 -7.21
CA VAL A 314 4.24 -28.33 -7.46
C VAL A 314 4.81 -29.41 -6.55
N LYS A 315 5.22 -30.55 -7.14
CA LYS A 315 5.80 -31.65 -6.36
C LYS A 315 7.15 -31.24 -5.77
N ALA A 316 7.54 -31.96 -4.71
CA ALA A 316 8.84 -31.83 -4.06
C ALA A 316 10.00 -31.79 -5.08
N GLY A 317 10.91 -30.85 -4.87
CA GLY A 317 11.99 -30.57 -5.80
C GLY A 317 12.51 -29.14 -5.66
N ARG A 318 13.65 -28.88 -6.29
CA ARG A 318 14.23 -27.54 -6.42
C ARG A 318 14.10 -27.07 -7.86
N TYR A 319 13.31 -26.03 -8.06
CA TYR A 319 13.03 -25.40 -9.35
C TYR A 319 13.86 -24.12 -9.43
N VAL A 320 14.84 -24.08 -10.34
CA VAL A 320 15.72 -22.92 -10.52
C VAL A 320 15.20 -22.09 -11.69
N GLU A 321 14.29 -21.18 -11.41
CA GLU A 321 13.61 -20.35 -12.40
C GLU A 321 13.08 -19.06 -11.76
N ASN A 322 13.04 -17.97 -12.54
CA ASN A 322 12.30 -16.77 -12.16
C ASN A 322 10.87 -16.88 -12.70
N VAL A 323 9.88 -16.74 -11.83
CA VAL A 323 8.45 -16.84 -12.18
C VAL A 323 7.81 -15.46 -12.10
N VAL A 324 7.13 -15.06 -13.18
CA VAL A 324 6.38 -13.80 -13.22
C VAL A 324 4.94 -14.09 -13.63
N MET A 325 4.01 -13.73 -12.76
CA MET A 325 2.58 -13.82 -13.00
C MET A 325 2.01 -12.41 -13.10
N ASP A 326 1.77 -11.98 -14.34
CA ASP A 326 1.24 -10.65 -14.64
C ASP A 326 -0.17 -10.42 -14.09
N LYS A 327 -0.65 -9.18 -14.20
CA LYS A 327 -1.99 -8.75 -13.75
C LYS A 327 -3.14 -9.52 -14.41
N GLY A 328 -2.91 -10.22 -15.52
CA GLY A 328 -3.88 -11.07 -16.17
C GLY A 328 -4.05 -12.44 -15.51
N LYS A 329 -3.19 -12.87 -14.59
CA LYS A 329 -3.27 -14.19 -13.94
C LYS A 329 -4.10 -14.16 -12.65
N TRP A 330 -5.43 -14.11 -12.79
CA TRP A 330 -6.36 -14.01 -11.66
C TRP A 330 -6.67 -15.36 -11.02
N ASN A 331 -6.96 -15.36 -9.72
CA ASN A 331 -7.46 -16.49 -8.94
C ASN A 331 -6.63 -17.75 -9.18
N VAL A 332 -5.35 -17.71 -8.83
CA VAL A 332 -4.47 -18.87 -8.93
C VAL A 332 -4.08 -19.33 -7.54
N MET A 333 -4.22 -20.63 -7.29
CA MET A 333 -3.67 -21.29 -6.11
C MET A 333 -2.49 -22.13 -6.54
N ILE A 334 -1.32 -21.87 -5.99
CA ILE A 334 -0.13 -22.71 -6.13
C ILE A 334 0.19 -23.35 -4.79
N TYR A 335 0.38 -24.67 -4.75
CA TYR A 335 0.77 -25.36 -3.53
C TYR A 335 1.85 -26.41 -3.76
N GLY A 336 2.71 -26.57 -2.75
CA GLY A 336 3.79 -27.55 -2.75
C GLY A 336 3.54 -28.74 -1.83
N ASP A 337 4.47 -29.70 -1.84
CA ASP A 337 4.48 -30.86 -0.92
C ASP A 337 5.00 -30.53 0.49
N GLY A 338 5.22 -29.25 0.79
CA GLY A 338 5.81 -28.74 2.03
C GLY A 338 6.88 -27.70 1.75
N LYS A 339 6.94 -26.63 2.56
CA LYS A 339 7.90 -25.54 2.38
C LYS A 339 9.37 -25.97 2.46
N ASP A 340 9.65 -27.07 3.15
CA ASP A 340 11.01 -27.65 3.22
C ASP A 340 11.31 -28.64 2.08
N LYS A 341 10.33 -28.93 1.22
CA LYS A 341 10.44 -29.93 0.13
C LYS A 341 10.30 -29.31 -1.26
N THR A 342 9.48 -28.28 -1.40
CA THR A 342 9.19 -27.63 -2.68
C THR A 342 9.80 -26.24 -2.68
N ILE A 343 10.87 -26.07 -3.44
CA ILE A 343 11.70 -24.86 -3.42
C ILE A 343 11.74 -24.26 -4.82
N ILE A 344 11.32 -23.01 -4.97
CA ILE A 344 11.55 -22.18 -6.16
C ILE A 344 12.69 -21.22 -5.85
N SER A 345 13.70 -21.15 -6.71
CA SER A 345 14.92 -20.40 -6.43
C SER A 345 15.45 -19.62 -7.64
N GLY A 346 16.04 -18.46 -7.36
CA GLY A 346 16.63 -17.57 -8.34
C GLY A 346 17.82 -16.80 -7.77
N GLY A 347 18.45 -15.97 -8.60
CA GLY A 347 19.69 -15.25 -8.23
C GLY A 347 19.86 -13.89 -8.90
N LYS A 348 18.75 -13.26 -9.32
CA LYS A 348 18.79 -11.88 -9.83
C LYS A 348 19.04 -10.92 -8.67
N ASN A 349 19.82 -9.88 -8.91
CA ASN A 349 20.21 -8.90 -7.91
C ASN A 349 20.61 -7.55 -8.53
N PHE A 350 20.67 -6.54 -7.68
CA PHE A 350 20.97 -5.17 -8.07
C PHE A 350 22.41 -4.94 -8.54
N ILE A 351 23.39 -5.54 -7.87
CA ILE A 351 24.81 -5.38 -8.24
C ILE A 351 25.06 -5.82 -9.67
N ASP A 352 24.47 -6.95 -10.09
CA ASP A 352 24.61 -7.52 -11.42
C ASP A 352 23.77 -6.79 -12.49
N GLY A 353 23.10 -5.69 -12.13
CA GLY A 353 22.46 -4.76 -13.07
C GLY A 353 20.95 -4.90 -13.20
N THR A 354 20.28 -5.70 -12.37
CA THR A 354 18.82 -5.82 -12.37
C THR A 354 18.20 -4.84 -11.37
N PRO A 355 17.30 -3.91 -11.75
CA PRO A 355 16.62 -3.03 -10.81
C PRO A 355 15.87 -3.84 -9.73
N THR A 356 15.80 -3.36 -8.49
CA THR A 356 15.28 -4.13 -7.33
C THR A 356 13.92 -4.77 -7.62
N TYR A 357 13.00 -4.03 -8.25
CA TYR A 357 11.67 -4.51 -8.62
C TYR A 357 11.68 -5.80 -9.47
N GLU A 358 12.69 -5.99 -10.32
CA GLU A 358 12.82 -7.13 -11.23
C GLU A 358 13.73 -8.24 -10.69
N THR A 359 14.33 -8.06 -9.51
CA THR A 359 15.19 -9.09 -8.89
C THR A 359 14.40 -10.27 -8.33
N ALA A 360 13.07 -10.13 -8.20
CA ALA A 360 12.20 -11.14 -7.61
C ALA A 360 12.38 -12.52 -8.26
N THR A 361 12.62 -13.54 -7.42
CA THR A 361 12.58 -14.95 -7.85
C THR A 361 11.16 -15.33 -8.26
N PHE A 362 10.16 -14.89 -7.50
CA PHE A 362 8.76 -15.05 -7.84
C PHE A 362 8.03 -13.72 -7.68
N ALA A 363 7.34 -13.28 -8.73
CA ALA A 363 6.53 -12.06 -8.74
C ALA A 363 5.08 -12.34 -9.15
N ILE A 364 4.11 -11.80 -8.40
CA ILE A 364 2.67 -11.91 -8.69
C ILE A 364 1.97 -10.55 -8.63
N GLN A 365 1.21 -10.22 -9.69
CA GLN A 365 0.36 -9.03 -9.78
C GLN A 365 -1.13 -9.36 -9.86
N GLY A 366 -1.50 -10.50 -10.46
CA GLY A 366 -2.91 -10.89 -10.62
C GLY A 366 -3.62 -11.15 -9.29
N LYS A 367 -4.87 -10.66 -9.17
CA LYS A 367 -5.65 -10.69 -7.92
C LYS A 367 -6.07 -12.10 -7.50
N GLY A 368 -6.31 -12.29 -6.19
CA GLY A 368 -6.85 -13.53 -5.62
C GLY A 368 -5.84 -14.68 -5.58
N PHE A 369 -4.54 -14.36 -5.55
CA PHE A 369 -3.48 -15.36 -5.52
C PHE A 369 -3.35 -16.04 -4.15
N ILE A 370 -3.19 -17.37 -4.16
CA ILE A 370 -2.93 -18.16 -2.95
C ILE A 370 -1.65 -18.97 -3.17
N MET A 371 -0.71 -18.90 -2.23
CA MET A 371 0.46 -19.78 -2.19
C MET A 371 0.48 -20.56 -0.88
N LYS A 372 0.74 -21.86 -0.97
CA LYS A 372 0.80 -22.76 0.18
C LYS A 372 1.99 -23.70 0.14
N ASP A 373 2.64 -23.95 1.27
CA ASP A 373 3.59 -25.07 1.42
C ASP A 373 4.77 -25.03 0.42
N ILE A 374 5.27 -23.84 0.09
CA ILE A 374 6.40 -23.60 -0.84
C ILE A 374 7.44 -22.68 -0.21
N ALA A 375 8.73 -22.93 -0.48
CA ALA A 375 9.81 -21.99 -0.22
C ALA A 375 10.21 -21.23 -1.49
N ILE A 376 10.39 -19.91 -1.36
CA ILE A 376 10.93 -19.03 -2.39
C ILE A 376 12.27 -18.48 -1.90
N ILE A 377 13.34 -18.71 -2.66
CA ILE A 377 14.71 -18.38 -2.24
C ILE A 377 15.43 -17.52 -3.28
N ASN A 378 15.97 -16.38 -2.87
CA ASN A 378 16.99 -15.68 -3.67
C ASN A 378 18.39 -15.99 -3.13
N THR A 379 19.21 -16.66 -3.93
CA THR A 379 20.52 -17.18 -3.52
C THR A 379 21.67 -16.19 -3.74
N SER A 380 21.41 -14.93 -4.08
CA SER A 380 22.45 -13.95 -4.47
C SER A 380 23.46 -13.66 -3.35
N GLY A 381 23.04 -13.71 -2.08
CA GLY A 381 23.91 -13.42 -0.94
C GLY A 381 24.01 -11.93 -0.59
N ALA A 382 24.47 -11.62 0.63
CA ALA A 382 24.54 -10.24 1.14
C ALA A 382 25.45 -9.30 0.32
N ALA A 383 26.48 -9.83 -0.36
CA ALA A 383 27.39 -9.04 -1.20
C ALA A 383 26.74 -8.48 -2.47
N LYS A 384 25.55 -9.00 -2.83
CA LYS A 384 24.81 -8.61 -4.03
C LYS A 384 23.75 -7.54 -3.78
N HIS A 385 23.68 -7.00 -2.56
CA HIS A 385 22.72 -6.00 -2.14
C HIS A 385 21.27 -6.46 -2.40
N GLN A 386 20.40 -5.59 -2.92
CA GLN A 386 18.97 -5.88 -3.12
C GLN A 386 18.78 -7.11 -4.03
N ALA A 387 18.09 -8.12 -3.50
CA ALA A 387 17.85 -9.38 -4.18
C ALA A 387 16.58 -10.05 -3.66
N VAL A 388 15.45 -9.73 -4.30
CA VAL A 388 14.12 -10.12 -3.84
C VAL A 388 13.87 -11.61 -4.05
N ALA A 389 13.42 -12.31 -3.01
CA ALA A 389 12.92 -13.68 -3.14
C ALA A 389 11.49 -13.64 -3.68
N PHE A 390 10.59 -12.94 -3.00
CA PHE A 390 9.17 -12.89 -3.37
C PHE A 390 8.65 -11.46 -3.43
N ARG A 391 7.97 -11.11 -4.52
CA ARG A 391 7.26 -9.84 -4.69
C ARG A 391 5.79 -10.07 -4.97
N SER A 392 4.92 -9.40 -4.22
CA SER A 392 3.48 -9.42 -4.45
C SER A 392 2.92 -8.03 -4.59
N GLY A 393 2.22 -7.77 -5.68
CA GLY A 393 1.23 -6.72 -5.83
C GLY A 393 -0.18 -7.28 -6.05
N SER A 394 -0.44 -8.55 -5.71
CA SER A 394 -1.77 -9.16 -5.80
C SER A 394 -2.67 -8.66 -4.69
N ASP A 395 -3.83 -8.13 -5.06
CA ASP A 395 -4.92 -7.88 -4.11
C ASP A 395 -5.60 -9.18 -3.68
N PHE A 396 -6.16 -9.19 -2.47
CA PHE A 396 -6.77 -10.36 -1.85
C PHE A 396 -5.86 -11.60 -1.86
N SER A 397 -4.54 -11.41 -1.66
CA SER A 397 -3.58 -12.51 -1.69
C SER A 397 -3.34 -13.14 -0.33
N VAL A 398 -3.14 -14.46 -0.33
CA VAL A 398 -2.87 -15.25 0.87
C VAL A 398 -1.64 -16.13 0.70
N TYR A 399 -0.77 -16.10 1.72
CA TYR A 399 0.44 -16.90 1.79
C TYR A 399 0.37 -17.73 3.07
N TYR A 400 0.30 -19.05 2.94
CA TYR A 400 0.08 -19.95 4.07
C TYR A 400 1.15 -21.04 4.15
N GLN A 401 1.87 -21.08 5.27
CA GLN A 401 2.99 -22.03 5.46
C GLN A 401 4.05 -21.92 4.36
N CYS A 402 4.38 -20.70 3.93
CA CYS A 402 5.45 -20.46 2.98
C CYS A 402 6.77 -20.16 3.71
N SER A 403 7.89 -20.27 3.00
CA SER A 403 9.18 -19.76 3.45
C SER A 403 9.75 -18.77 2.43
N PHE A 404 10.21 -17.62 2.89
CA PHE A 404 10.86 -16.60 2.07
C PHE A 404 12.27 -16.38 2.60
N ASP A 405 13.28 -16.73 1.79
CA ASP A 405 14.68 -16.74 2.21
C ASP A 405 15.54 -15.90 1.26
N GLY A 406 16.26 -14.94 1.83
CA GLY A 406 17.23 -14.11 1.13
C GLY A 406 18.17 -13.41 2.12
N PHE A 407 18.66 -12.25 1.69
CA PHE A 407 19.47 -11.35 2.50
C PHE A 407 18.80 -9.97 2.52
N GLN A 408 19.31 -9.01 1.75
CA GLN A 408 18.71 -7.69 1.63
C GLN A 408 17.46 -7.78 0.73
N ASP A 409 16.38 -7.11 1.14
CA ASP A 409 15.14 -6.96 0.37
C ASP A 409 14.43 -8.30 0.07
N THR A 410 14.43 -9.25 1.01
CA THR A 410 13.94 -10.62 0.78
C THR A 410 12.47 -10.70 0.34
N LEU A 411 11.57 -10.05 1.08
CA LEU A 411 10.13 -10.10 0.87
C LEU A 411 9.61 -8.70 0.55
N TYR A 412 8.96 -8.57 -0.60
CA TYR A 412 8.44 -7.32 -1.12
C TYR A 412 6.89 -7.35 -1.23
N PRO A 413 6.13 -7.12 -0.13
CA PRO A 413 4.71 -6.80 -0.18
C PRO A 413 4.53 -5.42 -0.83
N HIS A 414 4.58 -5.39 -2.16
CA HIS A 414 4.67 -4.20 -2.98
C HIS A 414 3.45 -3.30 -2.80
N SER A 415 2.26 -3.79 -3.11
CA SER A 415 1.01 -3.01 -3.08
C SER A 415 -0.21 -3.89 -2.78
N ASN A 416 -1.41 -3.29 -2.69
CA ASN A 416 -2.69 -3.95 -2.42
C ASN A 416 -2.79 -4.65 -1.03
N ARG A 417 -3.86 -5.44 -0.79
CA ARG A 417 -4.11 -6.15 0.47
C ARG A 417 -3.53 -7.57 0.45
N GLN A 418 -2.77 -7.93 1.49
CA GLN A 418 -2.06 -9.21 1.56
C GLN A 418 -2.09 -9.80 2.98
N PHE A 419 -2.25 -11.12 3.07
CA PHE A 419 -2.25 -11.84 4.34
C PHE A 419 -1.23 -12.98 4.35
N TYR A 420 -0.31 -12.95 5.32
CA TYR A 420 0.73 -13.95 5.51
C TYR A 420 0.48 -14.70 6.81
N ARG A 421 0.37 -16.03 6.75
CA ARG A 421 -0.01 -16.89 7.87
C ARG A 421 0.96 -18.05 8.01
N ASN A 422 1.51 -18.24 9.21
CA ASN A 422 2.45 -19.33 9.51
C ASN A 422 3.65 -19.39 8.56
N CYS A 423 4.09 -18.23 8.05
CA CYS A 423 5.21 -18.13 7.13
C CYS A 423 6.53 -17.94 7.88
N ASP A 424 7.62 -18.36 7.25
CA ASP A 424 8.97 -18.08 7.70
C ASP A 424 9.58 -17.00 6.80
N VAL A 425 10.18 -15.96 7.37
CA VAL A 425 10.84 -14.89 6.62
C VAL A 425 12.25 -14.68 7.15
N THR A 426 13.25 -14.87 6.30
CA THR A 426 14.67 -14.75 6.68
C THR A 426 15.38 -13.70 5.83
N GLY A 427 16.12 -12.79 6.47
CA GLY A 427 16.93 -11.81 5.73
C GLY A 427 17.80 -10.92 6.62
N THR A 428 18.32 -9.84 6.05
CA THR A 428 19.25 -8.91 6.71
C THR A 428 18.75 -7.47 6.74
N ILE A 429 19.03 -6.70 5.68
CA ILE A 429 18.66 -5.28 5.55
C ILE A 429 17.30 -5.21 4.86
N ASP A 430 16.37 -4.48 5.46
CA ASP A 430 15.05 -4.15 4.90
C ASP A 430 14.30 -5.37 4.36
N PHE A 431 14.45 -6.52 5.01
CA PHE A 431 14.08 -7.78 4.40
C PHE A 431 12.57 -8.03 4.30
N ILE A 432 11.75 -7.15 4.89
CA ILE A 432 10.31 -7.00 4.62
C ILE A 432 10.04 -5.53 4.27
N PHE A 433 9.79 -5.23 3.01
CA PHE A 433 9.67 -3.84 2.54
C PHE A 433 8.58 -3.66 1.49
N GLY A 434 8.07 -2.43 1.36
CA GLY A 434 7.00 -2.11 0.40
C GLY A 434 5.86 -1.30 0.98
N SER A 435 4.78 -1.16 0.21
CA SER A 435 3.65 -0.27 0.51
C SER A 435 2.29 -0.99 0.40
N ALA A 436 2.26 -2.31 0.60
CA ALA A 436 1.01 -3.05 0.76
C ALA A 436 0.27 -2.66 2.06
N ALA A 437 -1.04 -2.89 2.09
CA ALA A 437 -1.75 -3.16 3.33
C ALA A 437 -1.52 -4.64 3.66
N VAL A 438 -0.72 -4.93 4.69
CA VAL A 438 -0.26 -6.31 4.94
C VAL A 438 -0.30 -6.67 6.41
N VAL A 439 -0.80 -7.88 6.70
CA VAL A 439 -0.73 -8.50 8.03
C VAL A 439 0.06 -9.79 7.95
N PHE A 440 1.08 -9.90 8.80
CA PHE A 440 1.79 -11.13 9.13
C PHE A 440 1.22 -11.68 10.44
N GLN A 441 0.75 -12.92 10.43
CA GLN A 441 0.10 -13.53 11.58
C GLN A 441 0.69 -14.91 11.89
N ASP A 442 1.13 -15.12 13.14
CA ASP A 442 1.82 -16.33 13.60
C ASP A 442 3.00 -16.75 12.69
N CYS A 443 3.73 -15.77 12.16
CA CYS A 443 4.91 -15.98 11.33
C CYS A 443 6.19 -16.02 12.17
N LYS A 444 7.23 -16.67 11.63
CA LYS A 444 8.60 -16.60 12.17
C LYS A 444 9.41 -15.59 11.36
N ILE A 445 9.87 -14.54 12.02
CA ILE A 445 10.64 -13.46 11.42
C ILE A 445 12.07 -13.60 11.92
N MET A 446 12.99 -13.90 11.01
CA MET A 446 14.29 -14.47 11.37
C MET A 446 15.46 -13.69 10.76
N PRO A 447 15.92 -12.60 11.42
CA PRO A 447 17.13 -11.90 11.00
C PRO A 447 18.32 -12.85 10.98
N ARG A 448 19.16 -12.78 9.95
CA ARG A 448 20.40 -13.57 9.84
C ARG A 448 21.63 -12.67 9.89
N GLN A 449 22.81 -13.27 9.97
CA GLN A 449 24.07 -12.50 10.02
C GLN A 449 24.35 -11.84 8.65
N PRO A 450 24.44 -10.50 8.57
CA PRO A 450 24.87 -9.78 7.38
C PRO A 450 26.41 -9.77 7.25
N LEU A 451 26.93 -9.07 6.24
CA LEU A 451 28.38 -8.84 6.13
C LEU A 451 28.90 -7.98 7.29
N GLY A 452 30.22 -7.97 7.48
CA GLY A 452 30.87 -7.09 8.45
C GLY A 452 30.50 -5.62 8.21
N ASN A 453 30.32 -4.88 9.30
CA ASN A 453 29.90 -3.45 9.31
C ASN A 453 28.50 -3.16 8.74
N GLN A 454 27.71 -4.18 8.40
CA GLN A 454 26.28 -4.02 8.12
C GLN A 454 25.45 -4.18 9.40
N PHE A 455 24.15 -3.95 9.26
CA PHE A 455 23.13 -4.10 10.28
C PHE A 455 21.94 -4.84 9.69
N ASN A 456 20.98 -5.20 10.55
CA ASN A 456 19.69 -5.74 10.12
C ASN A 456 18.57 -4.75 10.40
N THR A 457 17.64 -4.64 9.48
CA THR A 457 16.37 -3.93 9.64
C THR A 457 15.27 -4.86 9.17
N ILE A 458 14.35 -5.20 10.08
CA ILE A 458 13.28 -6.15 9.75
C ILE A 458 12.33 -5.54 8.73
N THR A 459 11.89 -4.30 8.96
CA THR A 459 10.97 -3.61 8.06
C THR A 459 11.52 -2.34 7.43
N ALA A 460 11.10 -2.07 6.19
CA ALA A 460 11.23 -0.78 5.54
C ALA A 460 9.92 -0.43 4.80
N GLN A 461 8.97 0.15 5.54
CA GLN A 461 7.63 0.43 4.98
C GLN A 461 7.64 1.73 4.16
N GLY A 462 7.00 1.66 2.98
CA GLY A 462 7.10 2.65 1.90
C GLY A 462 5.84 3.50 1.64
N LYS A 463 5.07 3.84 2.66
CA LYS A 463 3.88 4.70 2.51
C LYS A 463 4.29 6.16 2.29
N LYS A 464 3.79 6.74 1.20
CA LYS A 464 4.18 8.07 0.71
C LYS A 464 3.08 9.13 0.84
N ASP A 465 1.82 8.71 0.90
CA ASP A 465 0.68 9.60 1.03
C ASP A 465 -0.11 9.28 2.31
N PRO A 466 -0.56 10.30 3.09
CA PRO A 466 -1.32 10.07 4.32
C PRO A 466 -2.67 9.38 4.08
N ASN A 467 -3.24 9.50 2.88
CA ASN A 467 -4.53 8.92 2.52
C ASN A 467 -4.40 7.49 1.96
N GLN A 468 -3.19 6.97 1.77
CA GLN A 468 -3.00 5.56 1.43
C GLN A 468 -3.54 4.67 2.55
N ILE A 469 -4.23 3.58 2.19
CA ILE A 469 -4.69 2.58 3.16
C ILE A 469 -3.55 1.66 3.63
N SER A 470 -2.38 1.73 2.98
CA SER A 470 -1.24 0.87 3.27
C SER A 470 -0.69 0.99 4.68
N GLY A 471 -0.05 -0.09 5.13
CA GLY A 471 0.42 -0.30 6.50
C GLY A 471 0.96 -1.71 6.66
N MET A 472 1.99 -1.89 7.51
CA MET A 472 2.53 -3.21 7.83
C MET A 472 2.22 -3.57 9.28
N SER A 473 1.57 -4.72 9.48
CA SER A 473 1.26 -5.24 10.82
C SER A 473 1.89 -6.61 11.02
N ILE A 474 2.69 -6.75 12.09
CA ILE A 474 3.28 -8.01 12.54
C ILE A 474 2.57 -8.41 13.83
N GLN A 475 1.78 -9.48 13.77
CA GLN A 475 0.85 -9.89 14.82
C GLN A 475 1.14 -11.31 15.28
N ARG A 476 1.29 -11.51 16.60
CA ARG A 476 1.50 -12.84 17.19
C ARG A 476 2.62 -13.65 16.53
N CYS A 477 3.60 -12.94 15.99
CA CYS A 477 4.75 -13.56 15.35
C CYS A 477 5.82 -13.87 16.41
N SER A 478 6.91 -14.48 15.96
CA SER A 478 8.14 -14.56 16.73
C SER A 478 9.28 -13.88 15.95
N ILE A 479 10.07 -13.06 16.64
CA ILE A 479 11.24 -12.38 16.09
C ILE A 479 12.48 -12.93 16.80
N TYR A 480 13.22 -13.81 16.13
CA TYR A 480 14.40 -14.48 16.70
C TYR A 480 15.51 -14.61 15.67
N ALA A 481 16.76 -14.55 16.12
CA ALA A 481 17.92 -14.72 15.24
C ALA A 481 17.91 -16.08 14.53
N ASN A 482 18.18 -16.08 13.22
CA ASN A 482 18.49 -17.29 12.46
C ASN A 482 19.99 -17.59 12.61
N GLY A 483 20.33 -18.44 13.58
CA GLY A 483 21.72 -18.75 13.93
C GLY A 483 22.38 -17.65 14.77
N ASN A 484 23.71 -17.54 14.69
CA ASN A 484 24.46 -16.55 15.48
C ASN A 484 24.45 -15.18 14.77
N VAL A 485 23.68 -14.23 15.31
CA VAL A 485 23.59 -12.86 14.80
C VAL A 485 24.26 -11.91 15.79
N THR A 486 25.40 -11.35 15.41
CA THR A 486 26.15 -10.37 16.20
C THR A 486 25.91 -8.93 15.73
N ALA A 487 25.38 -8.77 14.52
CA ALA A 487 25.10 -7.47 13.94
C ALA A 487 23.97 -6.73 14.68
N PRO A 488 24.03 -5.39 14.78
CA PRO A 488 22.91 -4.59 15.27
C PRO A 488 21.64 -4.90 14.47
N THR A 489 20.55 -5.23 15.16
CA THR A 489 19.25 -5.52 14.54
C THR A 489 18.18 -4.58 15.07
N TYR A 490 17.36 -4.06 14.15
CA TYR A 490 16.28 -3.11 14.43
C TYR A 490 14.95 -3.64 13.86
N LEU A 491 13.85 -3.26 14.51
CA LEU A 491 12.48 -3.56 14.08
C LEU A 491 12.17 -2.97 12.70
N GLY A 492 12.78 -1.83 12.35
CA GLY A 492 12.70 -1.28 11.01
C GLY A 492 13.22 0.15 10.90
N ARG A 493 13.09 0.71 9.70
CA ARG A 493 13.42 2.11 9.37
C ARG A 493 12.46 2.70 8.33
N PRO A 494 12.14 4.01 8.38
CA PRO A 494 11.09 4.59 7.56
C PRO A 494 11.59 4.94 6.16
N TRP A 495 11.27 4.08 5.18
CA TRP A 495 11.68 4.30 3.80
C TRP A 495 11.02 5.56 3.18
N LYS A 496 9.77 5.84 3.56
CA LYS A 496 9.00 6.99 3.04
C LYS A 496 8.35 7.81 4.17
N GLU A 497 7.89 9.01 3.82
CA GLU A 497 7.46 10.08 4.75
C GLU A 497 6.30 9.68 5.69
N PHE A 498 5.46 8.73 5.30
CA PHE A 498 4.30 8.26 6.08
C PHE A 498 4.47 6.81 6.51
N SER A 499 5.71 6.31 6.57
CA SER A 499 6.01 4.93 6.93
C SER A 499 5.21 4.45 8.13
N THR A 500 4.46 3.36 7.97
CA THR A 500 3.49 2.86 8.95
C THR A 500 3.74 1.39 9.25
N THR A 501 4.26 1.09 10.44
CA THR A 501 4.55 -0.28 10.91
C THR A 501 4.11 -0.47 12.34
N VAL A 502 3.35 -1.53 12.62
CA VAL A 502 2.96 -1.91 13.99
C VAL A 502 3.37 -3.35 14.28
N ILE A 503 4.02 -3.54 15.43
CA ILE A 503 4.42 -4.85 15.94
C ILE A 503 3.63 -5.11 17.20
N MET A 504 2.75 -6.12 17.18
CA MET A 504 1.84 -6.37 18.27
C MET A 504 1.70 -7.84 18.63
N GLU A 505 1.51 -8.09 19.92
CA GLU A 505 1.34 -9.42 20.51
C GLU A 505 2.45 -10.40 20.11
N THR A 506 3.62 -9.86 19.75
CA THR A 506 4.72 -10.60 19.13
C THR A 506 5.79 -10.87 20.18
N GLU A 507 6.34 -12.08 20.14
CA GLU A 507 7.48 -12.46 20.97
C GLU A 507 8.78 -11.97 20.32
N ILE A 508 9.50 -11.08 20.99
CA ILE A 508 10.72 -10.45 20.49
C ILE A 508 11.92 -10.97 21.30
N GLY A 509 12.76 -11.77 20.65
CA GLY A 509 14.00 -12.29 21.22
C GLY A 509 15.06 -11.20 21.45
N PRO A 510 16.22 -11.56 22.02
CA PRO A 510 17.24 -10.60 22.46
C PRO A 510 18.04 -9.97 21.29
N VAL A 511 17.72 -10.34 20.05
CA VAL A 511 18.41 -9.88 18.84
C VAL A 511 18.20 -8.38 18.58
N VAL A 512 17.05 -7.83 18.99
CA VAL A 512 16.68 -6.43 18.73
C VAL A 512 17.40 -5.48 19.70
N LYS A 513 18.04 -4.44 19.16
CA LYS A 513 18.67 -3.39 19.97
C LYS A 513 17.64 -2.67 20.84
N PRO A 514 17.99 -2.21 22.06
CA PRO A 514 17.05 -1.50 22.94
C PRO A 514 16.39 -0.25 22.32
N VAL A 515 17.09 0.45 21.42
CA VAL A 515 16.54 1.60 20.68
C VAL A 515 15.39 1.22 19.74
N GLY A 516 15.30 -0.06 19.35
CA GLY A 516 14.21 -0.67 18.58
C GLY A 516 14.23 -0.31 17.10
N TRP A 517 14.23 0.98 16.78
CA TRP A 517 14.06 1.49 15.41
C TRP A 517 15.30 2.28 14.96
N MET A 518 15.56 2.28 13.65
CA MET A 518 16.69 2.98 13.03
C MET A 518 16.20 4.10 12.11
N ALA A 519 16.85 5.27 12.17
CA ALA A 519 16.55 6.38 11.27
C ALA A 519 16.96 6.03 9.84
N TRP A 520 16.21 6.50 8.84
CA TRP A 520 16.57 6.30 7.43
C TRP A 520 17.88 7.00 7.06
N VAL A 521 17.99 8.27 7.48
CA VAL A 521 19.23 9.06 7.38
C VAL A 521 19.87 9.12 8.77
N SER A 522 21.14 8.72 8.86
CA SER A 522 21.87 8.71 10.12
C SER A 522 21.89 10.11 10.77
N GLY A 523 21.52 10.18 12.05
CA GLY A 523 21.49 11.43 12.82
C GLY A 523 20.31 12.36 12.54
N VAL A 524 19.36 11.95 11.68
CA VAL A 524 18.17 12.74 11.37
C VAL A 524 16.94 12.00 11.87
N ASP A 525 16.20 12.64 12.77
CA ASP A 525 14.92 12.09 13.22
C ASP A 525 13.93 12.00 12.04
N PRO A 526 13.14 10.91 11.95
CA PRO A 526 12.19 10.76 10.89
C PRO A 526 11.03 11.76 11.00
N PRO A 527 10.30 12.00 9.90
CA PRO A 527 9.12 12.86 9.91
C PRO A 527 8.11 12.45 10.99
N ALA A 528 7.49 13.43 11.64
CA ALA A 528 6.45 13.19 12.65
C ALA A 528 5.20 12.47 12.10
N SER A 529 5.10 12.36 10.77
CA SER A 529 4.04 11.69 10.02
C SER A 529 4.18 10.16 9.96
N ILE A 530 5.32 9.58 10.35
CA ILE A 530 5.43 8.13 10.47
C ILE A 530 4.53 7.62 11.59
N VAL A 531 4.12 6.35 11.51
CA VAL A 531 3.33 5.68 12.55
C VAL A 531 4.01 4.36 12.89
N TYR A 532 4.92 4.40 13.86
CA TYR A 532 5.57 3.22 14.41
C TYR A 532 5.01 2.92 15.79
N GLY A 533 4.69 1.67 16.06
CA GLY A 533 4.05 1.31 17.32
C GLY A 533 4.28 -0.11 17.78
N GLU A 534 4.30 -0.28 19.09
CA GLU A 534 4.43 -1.56 19.79
C GLU A 534 3.23 -1.76 20.73
N TYR A 535 2.64 -2.97 20.73
CA TYR A 535 1.48 -3.31 21.56
C TYR A 535 1.58 -4.72 22.12
N LYS A 536 1.61 -4.87 23.44
CA LYS A 536 1.62 -6.18 24.15
C LYS A 536 2.65 -7.19 23.61
N ASN A 537 3.81 -6.70 23.16
CA ASN A 537 4.93 -7.57 22.82
C ASN A 537 5.53 -8.19 24.09
N THR A 538 6.13 -9.38 23.94
CA THR A 538 6.77 -10.12 25.04
C THR A 538 8.19 -10.52 24.65
N GLY A 539 8.96 -11.06 25.60
CA GLY A 539 10.33 -11.52 25.36
C GLY A 539 11.40 -10.46 25.67
N PRO A 540 12.69 -10.86 25.69
CA PRO A 540 13.78 -9.99 26.15
C PRO A 540 14.04 -8.76 25.25
N GLY A 541 13.61 -8.78 23.98
CA GLY A 541 13.74 -7.64 23.07
C GLY A 541 12.55 -6.67 23.10
N SER A 542 11.50 -6.94 23.91
CA SER A 542 10.25 -6.16 23.90
C SER A 542 10.23 -4.99 24.87
N ASP A 543 11.31 -4.75 25.65
CA ASP A 543 11.37 -3.60 26.55
C ASP A 543 11.42 -2.28 25.75
N VAL A 544 10.45 -1.40 26.04
CA VAL A 544 10.29 -0.13 25.34
C VAL A 544 10.94 1.06 26.05
N THR A 545 11.50 0.89 27.24
CA THR A 545 12.06 1.97 28.08
C THR A 545 13.13 2.80 27.36
N MET A 546 14.04 2.12 26.63
CA MET A 546 15.17 2.69 25.91
C MET A 546 14.91 2.95 24.41
N ARG A 547 13.66 2.81 23.97
CA ARG A 547 13.29 3.08 22.57
C ARG A 547 13.51 4.54 22.20
N VAL A 548 13.70 4.78 20.90
CA VAL A 548 13.75 6.12 20.29
C VAL A 548 12.60 7.01 20.77
N LYS A 549 12.80 8.34 20.74
CA LYS A 549 11.81 9.34 21.20
C LYS A 549 11.18 10.13 20.04
N TRP A 550 11.13 9.54 18.85
CA TRP A 550 10.59 10.19 17.65
C TRP A 550 9.11 10.52 17.82
N ALA A 551 8.68 11.65 17.23
CA ALA A 551 7.29 12.12 17.32
C ALA A 551 6.28 11.12 16.73
N GLY A 552 6.66 10.36 15.70
CA GLY A 552 5.82 9.34 15.05
C GLY A 552 5.91 7.94 15.67
N TYR A 553 6.63 7.78 16.79
CA TYR A 553 6.74 6.50 17.50
C TYR A 553 5.86 6.46 18.76
N LYS A 554 5.13 5.36 18.93
CA LYS A 554 4.25 5.08 20.07
C LYS A 554 4.74 3.86 20.83
N ALA A 555 5.42 4.09 21.96
CA ALA A 555 6.01 3.04 22.78
C ALA A 555 4.99 2.09 23.41
N VAL A 556 3.81 2.60 23.76
CA VAL A 556 2.72 1.80 24.30
C VAL A 556 1.44 2.26 23.61
N MET A 557 1.04 1.55 22.58
CA MET A 557 -0.24 1.82 21.91
C MET A 557 -1.41 1.44 22.82
N THR A 558 -2.55 2.14 22.68
CA THR A 558 -3.80 1.68 23.28
C THR A 558 -4.41 0.52 22.48
N ALA A 559 -5.39 -0.18 23.07
CA ALA A 559 -6.14 -1.22 22.35
C ALA A 559 -6.84 -0.65 21.09
N ASP A 560 -7.45 0.53 21.18
CA ASP A 560 -8.13 1.18 20.05
C ASP A 560 -7.15 1.61 18.94
N GLU A 561 -5.92 1.97 19.30
CA GLU A 561 -4.88 2.27 18.33
C GLU A 561 -4.40 1.00 17.64
N ALA A 562 -4.17 -0.07 18.38
CA ALA A 562 -3.75 -1.36 17.85
C ALA A 562 -4.84 -2.02 16.98
N ALA A 563 -6.12 -1.86 17.36
CA ALA A 563 -7.28 -2.41 16.64
C ALA A 563 -7.38 -1.95 15.18
N LYS A 564 -6.74 -0.82 14.82
CA LYS A 564 -6.68 -0.31 13.43
C LYS A 564 -5.78 -1.15 12.52
N PHE A 565 -4.87 -1.92 13.11
CA PHE A 565 -3.88 -2.70 12.39
C PHE A 565 -4.23 -4.18 12.32
N THR A 566 -5.37 -4.60 12.86
CA THR A 566 -5.86 -5.98 12.85
C THR A 566 -6.27 -6.42 11.45
N VAL A 567 -6.44 -7.73 11.26
CA VAL A 567 -6.92 -8.30 9.99
C VAL A 567 -8.28 -7.71 9.59
N ALA A 568 -9.19 -7.52 10.55
CA ALA A 568 -10.50 -6.95 10.29
C ALA A 568 -10.45 -5.51 9.77
N THR A 569 -9.58 -4.67 10.35
CA THR A 569 -9.58 -3.23 10.02
C THR A 569 -8.62 -2.88 8.90
N LEU A 570 -7.38 -3.38 8.94
CA LEU A 570 -6.36 -3.00 7.95
C LEU A 570 -6.61 -3.66 6.59
N LEU A 571 -7.07 -4.91 6.59
CA LEU A 571 -7.27 -5.69 5.36
C LEU A 571 -8.72 -5.81 4.94
N HIS A 572 -9.67 -5.37 5.78
CA HIS A 572 -11.07 -5.75 5.65
C HIS A 572 -11.21 -7.27 5.50
N GLY A 573 -10.39 -8.02 6.26
CA GLY A 573 -10.13 -9.43 6.02
C GLY A 573 -11.33 -10.35 6.24
N GLY A 574 -12.32 -9.90 7.01
CA GLY A 574 -13.57 -10.64 7.24
C GLY A 574 -14.37 -10.90 5.96
N ASP A 575 -14.18 -10.07 4.93
CA ASP A 575 -14.94 -10.16 3.68
C ASP A 575 -14.38 -11.21 2.70
N TRP A 576 -13.09 -11.54 2.80
CA TRP A 576 -12.40 -12.31 1.76
C TRP A 576 -11.45 -13.40 2.26
N ILE A 577 -10.91 -13.32 3.49
CA ILE A 577 -10.02 -14.36 4.02
C ILE A 577 -10.77 -15.66 4.38
N PRO A 578 -11.96 -15.65 5.02
CA PRO A 578 -12.67 -16.88 5.36
C PRO A 578 -12.89 -17.82 4.17
N ALA A 579 -13.13 -17.24 2.99
CA ALA A 579 -13.30 -17.93 1.73
C ALA A 579 -12.10 -18.78 1.30
N THR A 580 -10.90 -18.42 1.73
CA THR A 580 -9.67 -19.17 1.42
C THR A 580 -9.55 -20.43 2.28
N GLY A 581 -10.25 -20.49 3.41
CA GLY A 581 -10.10 -21.56 4.40
C GLY A 581 -8.87 -21.41 5.32
N VAL A 582 -8.10 -20.31 5.23
CA VAL A 582 -6.99 -20.05 6.16
C VAL A 582 -7.52 -19.72 7.54
N THR A 583 -6.95 -20.34 8.57
CA THR A 583 -7.17 -19.94 9.96
C THR A 583 -6.58 -18.56 10.21
N HIS A 584 -7.39 -17.67 10.75
CA HIS A 584 -7.00 -16.28 11.02
C HIS A 584 -7.69 -15.80 12.29
N GLN A 585 -7.09 -14.82 12.95
CA GLN A 585 -7.78 -14.02 13.96
C GLN A 585 -8.04 -12.65 13.39
N LEU A 586 -9.31 -12.22 13.46
CA LEU A 586 -9.78 -10.96 12.89
C LEU A 586 -9.34 -9.75 13.72
N SER A 587 -9.30 -9.88 15.05
CA SER A 587 -8.96 -8.84 16.02
C SER A 587 -7.73 -9.22 16.82
#